data_AF-A0A5B9FDC9-F1
#
_entry.id   AF-A0A5B9FDC9-F1
#
_cell.length_a   1.000
_cell.length_b   1.000
_cell.length_c   1.000
_cell.angle_alpha   90.00
_cell.angle_beta   90.00
_cell.angle_gamma   90.00
#
_symmetry.space_group_name_H-M   'P 1'
#
loop_
_entity.id
_entity.type
_entity.pdbx_description
1 polymer ?
#
loop_
_entity_poly.entity_id
_entity_poly.type
_entity_poly.pdbx_seq_one_letter_code
_entity_poly.pdbx_strand_id
1 'polypeptide(L)'
;MADSDNSRTLPVVTRRRLLSTSATWLAAQVLDVNAAPHPGNGPPDGGDPTLMLWQDWRAAHNQVEKFCRRQQRLETALIAAVGFPHVDITVPDQHCVIAAFTVEQIDRQFGDAPEHTKAKGAAKAVLAESQAAWDALDERIGYSRAKEAEEKAFTMREQRLNDLFSQPARSVVGVAAKLHTVIAMGEDSPGDEFPWPQIRVAMMDLLSIGQENIGNKE
;
A
#
# COMPACT_ATOMS: atom_id res chain seq x y z
N MET A 1 41.45 11.83 -12.70
CA MET A 1 40.94 12.73 -11.65
C MET A 1 39.59 12.18 -11.24
N ALA A 2 39.55 11.55 -10.07
CA ALA A 2 38.43 10.93 -9.34
C ALA A 2 37.43 10.07 -10.15
N ASP A 3 37.64 8.76 -10.09
CA ASP A 3 36.64 7.72 -10.36
C ASP A 3 35.46 7.84 -9.38
N SER A 4 34.27 7.84 -9.97
CA SER A 4 33.02 7.45 -9.33
C SER A 4 32.97 5.94 -9.20
N ASP A 5 32.53 5.46 -8.03
CA ASP A 5 31.66 4.29 -7.82
C ASP A 5 32.03 3.60 -6.51
N ASN A 6 31.45 4.10 -5.42
CA ASN A 6 31.26 3.30 -4.23
C ASN A 6 29.76 3.21 -3.93
N SER A 7 29.02 2.60 -4.86
CA SER A 7 27.66 2.13 -4.62
C SER A 7 27.70 0.99 -3.60
N ARG A 8 27.48 1.32 -2.32
CA ARG A 8 27.20 0.33 -1.26
C ARG A 8 25.75 -0.16 -1.40
N THR A 9 25.51 -1.08 -2.32
CA THR A 9 24.27 -1.84 -2.41
C THR A 9 24.20 -2.91 -1.31
N LEU A 10 23.98 -2.52 -0.05
CA LEU A 10 23.36 -3.41 0.96
C LEU A 10 22.47 -2.66 2.00
N PRO A 11 21.25 -2.22 1.64
CA PRO A 11 20.27 -1.78 2.66
C PRO A 11 18.95 -2.57 2.71
N VAL A 12 18.52 -3.17 1.58
CA VAL A 12 17.17 -3.79 1.48
C VAL A 12 17.08 -5.14 2.21
N VAL A 13 18.12 -5.97 2.11
CA VAL A 13 18.13 -7.31 2.71
C VAL A 13 18.09 -7.24 4.24
N THR A 14 18.79 -6.28 4.83
CA THR A 14 18.81 -6.04 6.28
C THR A 14 17.45 -5.59 6.80
N ARG A 15 16.76 -4.72 6.04
CA ARG A 15 15.41 -4.25 6.38
C ARG A 15 14.38 -5.37 6.36
N ARG A 16 14.32 -6.14 5.26
CA ARG A 16 13.34 -7.23 5.10
C ARG A 16 13.56 -8.33 6.14
N ARG A 17 14.82 -8.61 6.46
CA ARG A 17 15.18 -9.54 7.54
C ARG A 17 14.70 -9.04 8.89
N LEU A 18 14.94 -7.77 9.23
CA LEU A 18 14.45 -7.18 10.48
C LEU A 18 12.92 -7.25 10.57
N LEU A 19 12.20 -6.86 9.51
CA LEU A 19 10.73 -6.94 9.45
C LEU A 19 10.22 -8.36 9.66
N SER A 20 10.88 -9.34 9.06
CA SER A 20 10.52 -10.76 9.22
C SER A 20 10.82 -11.28 10.62
N THR A 21 12.01 -10.99 11.17
CA THR A 21 12.42 -11.47 12.50
C THR A 21 11.53 -10.88 13.60
N SER A 22 11.31 -9.56 13.56
CA SER A 22 10.41 -8.89 14.51
C SER A 22 8.97 -9.38 14.41
N ALA A 23 8.47 -9.58 13.19
CA ALA A 23 7.15 -10.16 12.96
C ALA A 23 6.98 -11.56 13.56
N THR A 24 8.00 -12.42 13.45
CA THR A 24 7.99 -13.76 14.04
C THR A 24 8.03 -13.69 15.55
N TRP A 25 8.89 -12.84 16.11
CA TRP A 25 8.96 -12.63 17.56
C TRP A 25 7.63 -12.13 18.13
N LEU A 26 7.02 -11.09 17.54
CA LEU A 26 5.72 -10.57 17.95
C LEU A 26 4.60 -11.62 17.84
N ALA A 27 4.61 -12.46 16.80
CA ALA A 27 3.63 -13.53 16.65
C ALA A 27 3.78 -14.62 17.72
N ALA A 28 5.00 -14.95 18.13
CA ALA A 28 5.26 -15.89 19.22
C ALA A 28 4.69 -15.38 20.56
N GLN A 29 4.82 -14.07 20.83
CA GLN A 29 4.25 -13.47 22.04
C GLN A 29 2.72 -13.58 22.13
N VAL A 30 2.00 -13.67 21.00
CA VAL A 30 0.55 -13.88 21.01
C VAL A 30 0.16 -15.31 21.37
N LEU A 31 0.96 -16.30 20.93
CA LEU A 31 0.69 -17.70 21.24
C LEU A 31 0.88 -18.00 22.73
N ASP A 32 1.94 -17.45 23.33
CA ASP A 32 2.20 -17.61 24.77
C ASP A 32 1.09 -17.02 25.64
N VAL A 33 0.56 -15.86 25.24
CA VAL A 33 -0.58 -15.21 25.91
C VAL A 33 -1.85 -16.04 25.83
N ASN A 34 -2.11 -16.72 24.70
CA ASN A 34 -3.30 -17.55 24.53
C ASN A 34 -3.17 -18.94 25.17
N ALA A 35 -1.95 -19.41 25.46
CA ALA A 35 -1.67 -20.75 25.96
C ALA A 35 -1.74 -20.87 27.50
N ALA A 36 -1.72 -19.78 28.26
CA ALA A 36 -1.72 -19.82 29.73
C ALA A 36 -3.15 -19.96 30.30
N PRO A 37 -3.55 -21.12 30.89
CA PRO A 37 -4.79 -21.22 31.66
C PRO A 37 -4.50 -20.67 33.06
N HIS A 38 -5.14 -19.57 33.47
CA HIS A 38 -5.04 -19.07 34.84
C HIS A 38 -6.08 -19.75 35.75
N PRO A 39 -5.69 -20.52 36.78
CA PRO A 39 -6.56 -20.80 37.92
C PRO A 39 -6.33 -19.71 38.97
N GLY A 40 -7.12 -18.64 38.92
CA GLY A 40 -7.02 -17.58 39.94
C GLY A 40 -8.08 -16.50 39.75
N ASN A 41 -8.86 -16.24 40.80
CA ASN A 41 -9.94 -15.25 40.86
C ASN A 41 -9.42 -13.79 40.82
N GLY A 42 -8.80 -13.38 39.73
CA GLY A 42 -8.58 -11.98 39.35
C GLY A 42 -9.22 -11.70 37.99
N PRO A 43 -9.45 -10.43 37.60
CA PRO A 43 -9.81 -10.12 36.22
C PRO A 43 -8.76 -10.77 35.32
N PRO A 44 -9.13 -11.47 34.23
CA PRO A 44 -8.14 -12.05 33.34
C PRO A 44 -7.20 -10.92 32.92
N ASP A 45 -5.90 -11.09 33.12
CA ASP A 45 -4.88 -10.28 32.47
C ASP A 45 -4.94 -10.65 30.98
N GLY A 46 -6.04 -10.23 30.35
CA GLY A 46 -6.33 -10.42 28.95
C GLY A 46 -5.17 -9.78 28.21
N GLY A 47 -4.55 -10.58 27.32
CA GLY A 47 -3.33 -10.25 26.61
C GLY A 47 -3.17 -8.80 26.18
N ASP A 48 -1.92 -8.36 26.00
CA ASP A 48 -1.61 -6.98 25.61
C ASP A 48 -2.52 -6.54 24.43
N PRO A 49 -3.48 -5.61 24.65
CA PRO A 49 -4.45 -5.23 23.64
C PRO A 49 -3.77 -4.58 22.43
N THR A 50 -2.58 -4.00 22.62
CA THR A 50 -1.75 -3.48 21.53
C THR A 50 -1.29 -4.59 20.58
N LEU A 51 -1.05 -5.80 21.08
CA LEU A 51 -0.57 -6.91 20.28
C LEU A 51 -1.69 -7.53 19.42
N MET A 52 -2.92 -7.59 19.94
CA MET A 52 -4.09 -7.98 19.14
C MET A 52 -4.37 -6.97 18.02
N LEU A 53 -4.36 -5.68 18.33
CA LEU A 53 -4.53 -4.61 17.34
C LEU A 53 -3.43 -4.64 16.27
N TRP A 54 -2.20 -4.99 16.65
CA TRP A 54 -1.12 -5.18 15.69
C TRP A 54 -1.36 -6.38 14.76
N GLN A 55 -1.91 -7.49 15.24
CA GLN A 55 -2.25 -8.63 14.38
C GLN A 55 -3.32 -8.25 13.36
N ASP A 56 -4.37 -7.55 13.80
CA ASP A 56 -5.42 -7.07 12.90
C ASP A 56 -4.87 -6.10 11.86
N TRP A 57 -4.03 -5.15 12.29
CA TRP A 57 -3.34 -4.24 11.37
C TRP A 57 -2.46 -4.99 10.38
N ARG A 58 -1.69 -5.99 10.83
CA ARG A 58 -0.80 -6.77 9.97
C ARG A 58 -1.58 -7.60 8.95
N ALA A 59 -2.72 -8.16 9.35
CA ALA A 59 -3.62 -8.85 8.42
C ALA A 59 -4.15 -7.89 7.34
N ALA A 60 -4.60 -6.69 7.74
CA ALA A 60 -5.04 -5.66 6.81
C ALA A 60 -3.90 -5.17 5.89
N HIS A 61 -2.68 -5.01 6.41
CA HIS A 61 -1.51 -4.64 5.62
C HIS A 61 -1.17 -5.67 4.54
N ASN A 62 -1.16 -6.96 4.90
CA ASN A 62 -0.96 -8.03 3.92
C ASN A 62 -2.09 -8.09 2.88
N GLN A 63 -3.32 -7.71 3.23
CA GLN A 63 -4.42 -7.61 2.26
C GLN A 63 -4.20 -6.48 1.27
N VAL A 64 -3.76 -5.30 1.73
CA VAL A 64 -3.38 -4.18 0.86
C VAL A 64 -2.33 -4.62 -0.16
N GLU A 65 -1.22 -5.24 0.27
CA GLU A 65 -0.20 -5.71 -0.66
C GLU A 65 -0.75 -6.67 -1.74
N LYS A 66 -1.64 -7.58 -1.36
CA LYS A 66 -2.27 -8.53 -2.28
C LYS A 66 -3.18 -7.83 -3.27
N PHE A 67 -4.02 -6.90 -2.80
CA PHE A 67 -4.95 -6.18 -3.66
C PHE A 67 -4.23 -5.20 -4.59
N CYS A 68 -3.21 -4.47 -4.12
CA CYS A 68 -2.37 -3.62 -4.97
C CYS A 68 -1.74 -4.43 -6.11
N ARG A 69 -1.10 -5.57 -5.79
CA ARG A 69 -0.50 -6.43 -6.83
C ARG A 69 -1.54 -6.97 -7.80
N ARG A 70 -2.77 -7.24 -7.34
CA ARG A 70 -3.86 -7.70 -8.21
C ARG A 70 -4.36 -6.58 -9.11
N GLN A 71 -4.61 -5.39 -8.57
CA GLN A 71 -5.04 -4.21 -9.31
C GLN A 71 -3.99 -3.85 -10.37
N GLN A 72 -2.71 -3.77 -10.02
CA GLN A 72 -1.63 -3.39 -10.94
C GLN A 72 -1.51 -4.38 -12.12
N ARG A 73 -1.66 -5.68 -11.84
CA ARG A 73 -1.65 -6.72 -12.89
C ARG A 73 -2.84 -6.55 -13.84
N LEU A 74 -4.02 -6.27 -13.31
CA LEU A 74 -5.22 -6.07 -14.12
C LEU A 74 -5.15 -4.77 -14.93
N GLU A 75 -4.64 -3.69 -14.32
CA GLU A 75 -4.39 -2.41 -14.99
C GLU A 75 -3.40 -2.58 -16.14
N THR A 76 -2.28 -3.26 -15.90
CA THR A 76 -1.30 -3.55 -16.93
C THR A 76 -1.91 -4.35 -18.07
N ALA A 77 -2.75 -5.35 -17.77
CA ALA A 77 -3.43 -6.15 -18.77
C ALA A 77 -4.46 -5.34 -19.58
N LEU A 78 -5.16 -4.41 -18.92
CA LEU A 78 -6.17 -3.53 -19.54
C LEU A 78 -5.49 -2.55 -20.51
N ILE A 79 -4.44 -1.87 -20.04
CA ILE A 79 -3.64 -0.94 -20.87
C ILE A 79 -2.98 -1.67 -22.04
N ALA A 80 -2.41 -2.86 -21.82
CA ALA A 80 -1.76 -3.62 -22.89
C ALA A 80 -2.75 -4.10 -23.96
N ALA A 81 -4.02 -4.34 -23.59
CA ALA A 81 -5.03 -4.87 -24.50
C ALA A 81 -5.78 -3.80 -25.30
N VAL A 82 -6.14 -2.68 -24.66
CA VAL A 82 -7.00 -1.65 -25.28
C VAL A 82 -6.43 -0.23 -25.21
N GLY A 83 -5.30 -0.02 -24.52
CA GLY A 83 -4.76 1.31 -24.25
C GLY A 83 -5.67 2.13 -23.33
N PHE A 84 -5.21 3.31 -22.87
CA PHE A 84 -6.10 4.20 -22.13
C PHE A 84 -7.19 4.77 -23.05
N PRO A 85 -8.44 4.97 -22.55
CA PRO A 85 -9.48 5.61 -23.33
C PRO A 85 -9.09 7.03 -23.73
N HIS A 86 -8.87 7.26 -25.02
CA HIS A 86 -8.52 8.57 -25.56
C HIS A 86 -8.87 8.67 -27.05
N VAL A 87 -8.86 9.91 -27.54
CA VAL A 87 -8.93 10.21 -28.97
C VAL A 87 -7.83 11.20 -29.34
N ASP A 88 -7.18 10.94 -30.46
CA ASP A 88 -6.18 11.81 -31.06
C ASP A 88 -6.86 12.88 -31.93
N ILE A 89 -6.77 14.14 -31.53
CA ILE A 89 -7.33 15.29 -32.25
C ILE A 89 -6.23 15.94 -33.07
N THR A 90 -6.42 15.98 -34.40
CA THR A 90 -5.55 16.75 -35.29
C THR A 90 -5.97 18.21 -35.30
N VAL A 91 -5.07 19.11 -34.89
CA VAL A 91 -5.32 20.55 -34.96
C VAL A 91 -4.92 21.08 -36.34
N PRO A 92 -5.85 21.66 -37.13
CA PRO A 92 -5.59 22.07 -38.52
C PRO A 92 -4.39 23.01 -38.69
N ASP A 93 -4.15 23.89 -37.71
CA ASP A 93 -3.14 24.95 -37.80
C ASP A 93 -1.79 24.61 -37.15
N GLN A 94 -1.67 23.49 -36.42
CA GLN A 94 -0.51 23.27 -35.53
C GLN A 94 0.32 22.02 -35.84
N HIS A 95 -0.05 21.20 -36.84
CA HIS A 95 0.63 19.93 -37.17
C HIS A 95 0.95 19.05 -35.94
N CYS A 96 0.15 19.20 -34.88
CA CYS A 96 0.31 18.53 -33.60
C CYS A 96 -0.96 17.73 -33.31
N VAL A 97 -0.77 16.50 -32.83
CA VAL A 97 -1.85 15.63 -32.38
C VAL A 97 -1.98 15.78 -30.88
N ILE A 98 -3.17 16.16 -30.43
CA ILE A 98 -3.48 16.32 -29.01
C ILE A 98 -4.39 15.17 -28.60
N ALA A 99 -3.94 14.36 -27.64
CA ALA A 99 -4.76 13.32 -27.03
C ALA A 99 -5.79 13.96 -26.08
N ALA A 100 -7.07 13.66 -26.29
CA ALA A 100 -8.15 14.02 -25.38
C ALA A 100 -8.71 12.77 -24.70
N PHE A 101 -8.82 12.83 -23.38
CA PHE A 101 -9.29 11.76 -22.51
C PHE A 101 -10.71 12.01 -22.00
N THR A 102 -11.25 13.22 -22.18
CA THR A 102 -12.61 13.56 -21.76
C THR A 102 -13.36 14.35 -22.81
N VAL A 103 -14.69 14.33 -22.74
CA VAL A 103 -15.57 15.09 -23.63
C VAL A 103 -15.34 16.59 -23.47
N GLU A 104 -15.05 17.07 -22.26
CA GLU A 104 -14.76 18.48 -21.99
C GLU A 104 -13.43 18.94 -22.62
N GLN A 105 -12.43 18.05 -22.69
CA GLN A 105 -11.19 18.35 -23.40
C GLN A 105 -11.43 18.46 -24.91
N ILE A 106 -12.25 17.57 -25.48
CA ILE A 106 -12.70 17.65 -26.86
C ILE A 106 -13.46 18.97 -27.10
N ASP A 107 -14.38 19.33 -26.21
CA ASP A 107 -15.18 20.56 -26.31
C ASP A 107 -14.31 21.81 -26.26
N ARG A 108 -13.33 21.84 -25.37
CA ARG A 108 -12.36 22.93 -25.27
C ARG A 108 -11.49 23.06 -26.52
N GLN A 109 -11.12 21.94 -27.13
CA GLN A 109 -10.24 21.93 -28.30
C GLN A 109 -10.95 22.41 -29.57
N PHE A 110 -12.21 22.03 -29.77
CA PHE A 110 -12.98 22.39 -30.96
C PHE A 110 -13.78 23.70 -30.80
N GLY A 111 -14.11 24.12 -29.57
CA GLY A 111 -14.99 25.26 -29.34
C GLY A 111 -16.41 25.06 -29.88
N ASP A 112 -17.11 26.16 -30.17
CA ASP A 112 -18.53 26.18 -30.58
C ASP A 112 -18.75 26.64 -32.03
N ALA A 113 -17.68 26.79 -32.81
CA ALA A 113 -17.81 27.17 -34.21
C ALA A 113 -18.53 26.06 -35.01
N PRO A 114 -19.53 26.39 -35.84
CA PRO A 114 -20.34 25.39 -36.55
C PRO A 114 -19.50 24.49 -37.47
N GLU A 115 -18.39 25.01 -38.00
CA GLU A 115 -17.42 24.31 -38.84
C GLU A 115 -16.79 23.09 -38.13
N HIS A 116 -16.66 23.14 -36.81
CA HIS A 116 -16.06 22.07 -36.00
C HIS A 116 -17.07 21.01 -35.54
N THR A 117 -18.38 21.24 -35.71
CA THR A 117 -19.45 20.37 -35.17
C THR A 117 -19.28 18.91 -35.57
N LYS A 118 -18.99 18.65 -36.84
CA LYS A 118 -18.82 17.27 -37.35
C LYS A 118 -17.57 16.60 -36.78
N ALA A 119 -16.43 17.30 -36.78
CA ALA A 119 -15.18 16.77 -36.26
C ALA A 119 -15.23 16.54 -34.74
N LYS A 120 -15.83 17.48 -34.00
CA LYS A 120 -16.14 17.38 -32.57
C LYS A 120 -17.01 16.16 -32.28
N GLY A 121 -18.09 15.96 -33.04
CA GLY A 121 -18.96 14.79 -32.91
C GLY A 121 -18.23 13.47 -33.19
N ALA A 122 -17.41 13.42 -34.23
CA ALA A 122 -16.59 12.25 -34.54
C ALA A 122 -15.57 11.93 -33.43
N ALA A 123 -14.88 12.95 -32.89
CA ALA A 123 -13.94 12.77 -31.80
C ALA A 123 -14.63 12.23 -30.53
N LYS A 124 -15.82 12.76 -30.20
CA LYS A 124 -16.62 12.24 -29.08
C LYS A 124 -17.05 10.78 -29.30
N ALA A 125 -17.42 10.42 -30.53
CA ALA A 125 -17.79 9.04 -30.86
C ALA A 125 -16.60 8.07 -30.72
N VAL A 126 -15.41 8.46 -31.18
CA VAL A 126 -14.18 7.66 -31.03
C VAL A 126 -13.82 7.49 -29.54
N LEU A 127 -13.89 8.57 -28.75
CA LEU A 127 -13.65 8.47 -27.31
C LEU A 127 -14.66 7.53 -26.63
N ALA A 128 -15.95 7.62 -27.01
CA ALA A 128 -16.99 6.74 -26.48
C ALA A 128 -16.78 5.27 -26.87
N GLU A 129 -16.33 4.99 -28.10
CA GLU A 129 -15.98 3.63 -28.55
C GLU A 129 -14.78 3.07 -27.77
N SER A 130 -13.74 3.88 -27.58
CA SER A 130 -12.57 3.52 -26.78
C SER A 130 -12.94 3.26 -25.31
N GLN A 131 -13.80 4.09 -24.72
CA GLN A 131 -14.32 3.89 -23.38
C GLN A 131 -15.16 2.61 -23.28
N ALA A 132 -16.04 2.34 -24.26
CA ALA A 132 -16.84 1.12 -24.28
C ALA A 132 -15.97 -0.15 -24.39
N ALA A 133 -14.88 -0.10 -25.16
CA ALA A 133 -13.92 -1.20 -25.24
C ALA A 133 -13.20 -1.44 -23.91
N TRP A 134 -12.83 -0.36 -23.21
CA TRP A 134 -12.25 -0.42 -21.87
C TRP A 134 -13.22 -1.01 -20.86
N ASP A 135 -14.46 -0.49 -20.80
CA ASP A 135 -15.49 -0.93 -19.86
C ASP A 135 -15.88 -2.40 -20.10
N ALA A 136 -16.01 -2.82 -21.36
CA ALA A 136 -16.30 -4.21 -21.71
C ALA A 136 -15.17 -5.16 -21.29
N LEU A 137 -13.91 -4.73 -21.44
CA LEU A 137 -12.77 -5.54 -20.99
C LEU A 137 -12.67 -5.56 -19.46
N ASP A 138 -12.88 -4.42 -18.81
CA ASP A 138 -12.93 -4.31 -17.36
C ASP A 138 -14.03 -5.20 -16.77
N GLU A 139 -15.24 -5.20 -17.32
CA GLU A 139 -16.32 -6.09 -16.88
C GLU A 139 -15.90 -7.56 -16.92
N ARG A 140 -15.13 -7.94 -17.94
CA ARG A 140 -14.63 -9.31 -18.12
C ARG A 140 -13.49 -9.69 -17.17
N ILE A 141 -12.54 -8.78 -16.91
CA ILE A 141 -11.33 -9.09 -16.12
C ILE A 141 -11.41 -8.62 -14.66
N GLY A 142 -12.37 -7.75 -14.35
CA GLY A 142 -12.68 -7.22 -13.03
C GLY A 142 -11.67 -6.19 -12.49
N TYR A 143 -11.13 -5.31 -13.32
CA TYR A 143 -10.20 -4.26 -12.88
C TYR A 143 -10.85 -3.30 -11.88
N SER A 144 -12.03 -2.73 -12.18
CA SER A 144 -12.72 -1.81 -11.28
C SER A 144 -13.10 -2.46 -9.96
N ARG A 145 -13.51 -3.73 -9.97
CA ARG A 145 -13.77 -4.50 -8.74
C ARG A 145 -12.50 -4.70 -7.91
N ALA A 146 -11.37 -4.95 -8.55
CA ALA A 146 -10.09 -5.08 -7.86
C ALA A 146 -9.61 -3.74 -7.28
N LYS A 147 -9.83 -2.64 -8.00
CA LYS A 147 -9.55 -1.27 -7.54
C LYS A 147 -10.40 -0.90 -6.33
N GLU A 148 -11.69 -1.21 -6.34
CA GLU A 148 -12.57 -0.99 -5.19
C GLU A 148 -12.16 -1.84 -3.97
N ALA A 149 -11.77 -3.10 -4.19
CA ALA A 149 -11.29 -3.97 -3.12
C ALA A 149 -9.98 -3.47 -2.51
N GLU A 150 -9.07 -2.96 -3.35
CA GLU A 150 -7.85 -2.29 -2.91
C GLU A 150 -8.16 -1.07 -2.04
N GLU A 151 -9.03 -0.17 -2.51
CA GLU A 151 -9.42 1.03 -1.76
C GLU A 151 -10.00 0.69 -0.38
N LYS A 152 -10.92 -0.28 -0.32
CA LYS A 152 -11.47 -0.79 0.95
C LYS A 152 -10.39 -1.34 1.88
N ALA A 153 -9.39 -2.04 1.33
CA ALA A 153 -8.28 -2.57 2.11
C ALA A 153 -7.37 -1.45 2.64
N PHE A 154 -7.13 -0.39 1.86
CA PHE A 154 -6.42 0.80 2.34
C PHE A 154 -7.16 1.45 3.50
N THR A 155 -8.47 1.67 3.39
CA THR A 155 -9.30 2.21 4.47
C THR A 155 -9.24 1.34 5.72
N MET A 156 -9.37 0.01 5.57
CA MET A 156 -9.30 -0.91 6.70
C MET A 156 -7.92 -0.89 7.38
N ARG A 157 -6.84 -0.87 6.61
CA ARG A 157 -5.47 -0.78 7.13
C ARG A 157 -5.24 0.53 7.90
N GLU A 158 -5.76 1.64 7.39
CA GLU A 158 -5.69 2.94 8.07
C GLU A 158 -6.49 2.96 9.37
N GLN A 159 -7.71 2.41 9.37
CA GLN A 159 -8.50 2.25 10.59
C GLN A 159 -7.75 1.45 11.65
N ARG A 160 -7.21 0.28 11.29
CA ARG A 160 -6.44 -0.55 12.22
C ARG A 160 -5.13 0.09 12.67
N LEU A 161 -4.52 0.90 11.82
CA LEU A 161 -3.33 1.68 12.18
C LEU A 161 -3.70 2.68 13.27
N ASN A 162 -4.80 3.42 13.08
CA ASN A 162 -5.28 4.38 14.06
C ASN A 162 -5.67 3.70 15.38
N ASP A 163 -6.44 2.61 15.32
CA ASP A 163 -6.83 1.81 16.49
C ASP A 163 -5.58 1.40 17.31
N LEU A 164 -4.56 0.85 16.63
CA LEU A 164 -3.29 0.45 17.25
C LEU A 164 -2.57 1.63 17.91
N PHE A 165 -2.49 2.77 17.24
CA PHE A 165 -1.73 3.92 17.75
C PHE A 165 -2.48 4.69 18.85
N SER A 166 -3.81 4.70 18.84
CA SER A 166 -4.66 5.27 19.89
C SER A 166 -4.55 4.52 21.22
N GLN A 167 -4.26 3.23 21.21
CA GLN A 167 -4.07 2.43 22.41
C GLN A 167 -2.68 2.65 23.03
N PRO A 168 -2.51 3.14 24.27
CA PRO A 168 -1.20 3.23 24.90
C PRO A 168 -0.56 1.85 25.06
N ALA A 169 0.70 1.71 24.66
CA ALA A 169 1.47 0.49 24.88
C ALA A 169 1.84 0.40 26.38
N ARG A 170 1.61 -0.77 26.99
CA ARG A 170 1.92 -1.02 28.42
C ARG A 170 3.07 -2.01 28.62
N SER A 171 3.70 -2.44 27.52
CA SER A 171 4.77 -3.43 27.52
C SER A 171 5.81 -3.13 26.44
N VAL A 172 7.01 -3.71 26.58
CA VAL A 172 8.05 -3.70 25.52
C VAL A 172 7.52 -4.31 24.23
N VAL A 173 6.71 -5.37 24.34
CA VAL A 173 6.09 -6.05 23.19
C VAL A 173 5.13 -5.10 22.46
N GLY A 174 4.31 -4.35 23.17
CA GLY A 174 3.40 -3.36 22.59
C GLY A 174 4.13 -2.20 21.90
N VAL A 175 5.23 -1.71 22.48
CA VAL A 175 6.07 -0.68 21.83
C VAL A 175 6.72 -1.23 20.56
N ALA A 176 7.28 -2.44 20.63
CA ALA A 176 7.87 -3.12 19.48
C ALA A 176 6.82 -3.38 18.37
N ALA A 177 5.58 -3.70 18.72
CA ALA A 177 4.48 -3.88 17.78
C ALA A 177 4.18 -2.59 17.00
N LYS A 178 4.10 -1.44 17.70
CA LYS A 178 3.93 -0.14 17.04
C LYS A 178 5.10 0.22 16.14
N LEU A 179 6.33 -0.01 16.61
CA LEU A 179 7.53 0.31 15.84
C LEU A 179 7.66 -0.57 14.60
N HIS A 180 7.32 -1.87 14.71
CA HIS A 180 7.20 -2.79 13.58
C HIS A 180 6.26 -2.23 12.50
N THR A 181 5.09 -1.76 12.90
CA THR A 181 4.11 -1.13 12.01
C THR A 181 4.71 0.09 11.29
N VAL A 182 5.44 0.97 11.98
CA VAL A 182 6.11 2.12 11.33
C VAL A 182 7.13 1.67 10.29
N ILE A 183 7.97 0.68 10.62
CA ILE A 183 9.01 0.18 9.70
C ILE A 183 8.39 -0.46 8.45
N ALA A 184 7.28 -1.19 8.62
CA ALA A 184 6.55 -1.85 7.54
C ALA A 184 5.82 -0.83 6.65
N MET A 185 5.18 0.18 7.24
CA MET A 185 4.55 1.28 6.49
C MET A 185 5.55 2.05 5.62
N GLY A 186 6.81 2.15 6.06
CA GLY A 186 7.85 2.83 5.31
C GLY A 186 8.57 1.97 4.28
N GLU A 187 8.14 0.73 3.98
CA GLU A 187 8.93 -0.24 3.19
C GLU A 187 9.47 0.32 1.87
N ASP A 188 8.68 1.18 1.24
CA ASP A 188 8.99 1.82 -0.05
C ASP A 188 9.78 3.14 0.07
N SER A 189 10.02 3.65 1.29
CA SER A 189 10.81 4.86 1.54
C SER A 189 12.32 4.59 1.36
N PRO A 190 13.11 5.56 0.85
CA PRO A 190 14.57 5.43 0.74
C PRO A 190 15.17 5.05 2.09
N GLY A 191 15.70 3.82 2.15
CA GLY A 191 15.92 3.10 3.41
C GLY A 191 17.02 3.65 4.31
N ASP A 192 17.87 4.55 3.81
CA ASP A 192 19.06 5.04 4.52
C ASP A 192 18.97 6.49 5.00
N GLU A 193 17.86 7.17 4.70
CA GLU A 193 17.62 8.52 5.19
C GLU A 193 17.04 8.51 6.60
N PHE A 194 17.35 9.56 7.38
CA PHE A 194 16.70 9.81 8.66
C PHE A 194 15.16 9.81 8.49
N PRO A 195 14.39 9.16 9.38
CA PRO A 195 14.78 8.53 10.65
C PRO A 195 14.97 7.00 10.61
N TRP A 196 15.02 6.38 9.42
CA TRP A 196 14.89 4.94 9.30
C TRP A 196 16.02 4.12 9.95
N PRO A 197 17.31 4.50 9.83
CA PRO A 197 18.37 3.79 10.54
C PRO A 197 18.17 3.77 12.06
N GLN A 198 17.77 4.90 12.66
CA GLN A 198 17.58 5.06 14.10
C GLN A 198 16.40 4.23 14.61
N ILE A 199 15.28 4.26 13.87
CA ILE A 199 14.10 3.44 14.16
C ILE A 199 14.45 1.94 14.14
N ARG A 200 15.27 1.49 13.20
CA ARG A 200 15.68 0.07 13.11
C ARG A 200 16.55 -0.37 14.27
N VAL A 201 17.50 0.48 14.72
CA VAL A 201 18.32 0.19 15.89
C VAL A 201 17.46 0.10 17.14
N ALA A 202 16.57 1.08 17.37
CA ALA A 202 15.64 1.04 18.50
C ALA A 202 14.77 -0.23 18.51
N MET A 203 14.34 -0.70 17.33
CA MET A 203 13.61 -1.97 17.22
C MET A 203 14.46 -3.17 17.63
N MET A 204 15.73 -3.22 17.24
CA MET A 204 16.64 -4.30 17.65
C MET A 204 16.89 -4.32 19.16
N ASP A 205 17.03 -3.15 19.77
CA ASP A 205 17.20 -3.03 21.22
C ASP A 205 15.96 -3.55 21.96
N LEU A 206 14.75 -3.18 21.50
CA LEU A 206 13.49 -3.66 22.07
C LEU A 206 13.34 -5.18 21.98
N LEU A 207 13.75 -5.79 20.86
CA LEU A 207 13.76 -7.25 20.72
C LEU A 207 14.70 -7.91 21.72
N SER A 208 15.89 -7.33 21.93
CA SER A 208 16.90 -7.85 22.85
C SER A 208 16.39 -7.79 24.31
N ILE A 209 15.87 -6.64 24.72
CA ILE A 209 15.26 -6.44 26.06
C ILE A 209 14.05 -7.37 26.27
N GLY A 210 13.25 -7.56 25.23
CA GLY A 210 12.10 -8.47 25.26
C GLY A 210 12.49 -9.93 25.47
N GLN A 211 13.65 -10.37 24.96
CA GLN A 211 14.16 -11.72 25.15
C GLN A 211 14.76 -11.95 26.55
N GLU A 212 15.48 -10.96 27.09
CA GLU A 212 16.08 -11.04 28.43
C GLU A 212 15.02 -11.13 29.54
N ASN A 213 13.90 -10.41 29.39
CA ASN A 213 12.80 -10.45 30.36
C ASN A 213 12.03 -11.78 30.39
N ILE A 214 12.16 -12.62 29.37
CA ILE A 214 11.57 -13.97 29.34
C ILE A 214 12.46 -14.95 30.11
N GLY A 215 13.78 -14.78 30.06
CA GLY A 215 14.76 -15.65 30.75
C GLY A 215 14.82 -15.44 32.27
N ASN A 216 14.37 -14.30 32.80
CA ASN A 216 14.39 -13.99 34.24
C ASN A 216 13.11 -14.42 34.99
N LYS A 217 12.24 -15.23 34.38
CA LYS A 217 11.01 -15.77 35.00
C LYS A 217 11.13 -17.24 35.48
N GLU A 218 12.34 -17.81 35.46
CA GLU A 218 12.65 -19.11 36.10
C GLU A 218 13.13 -18.93 37.56
#